data_AF-A0A071M134-F1
#
_entry.id   AF-A0A071M134-F1
#
_cell.length_a   1.000
_cell.length_b   1.000
_cell.length_c   1.000
_cell.angle_alpha   90.00
_cell.angle_beta   90.00
_cell.angle_gamma   90.00
#
_symmetry.space_group_name_H-M   'P 1'
#
loop_
_entity.id
_entity.type
_entity.pdbx_description
1 polymer ?
#
loop_
_entity_poly.entity_id
_entity_poly.type
_entity_poly.pdbx_seq_one_letter_code
_entity_poly.pdbx_strand_id
1 'polypeptide(L)'
;MANLEEVTVKAILTDKIKQQIDDGSLKIDGLQLRDSRGKFTTPLDTLMVKEDQKYSPALMVQFQNEFLVTLSVINRDIRAGFREQSDKLSRIERKLDQLIKNEMDKLNAEVNFFFSEVADLDKHDSGRAERLLFDGSKTAALLAQKLGQFMDEYVDSMALRNQYNDSDALTYGESKERETAKHNRYTSDIAVYPCFKGSTAEVYTQAFLEMLNSLNILSWIHRDRNLPDYLINLETLKNKLVGLLKALAVDDLQKHFGKKYPGFRDMCYQLCPDYQDNNRLKYRGNPEAGRLSIFFNEFSSDKLAIRERIQDNSSVYQDEHLHSAITEILNMLESIDNLKTRASTLPDTTEERSQAISVLSDKFYLAHKDLGSSKPDSI
;
A
#
# COMPACT_ATOMS: atom_id res chain seq x y z
N MET A 1 -20.28 47.68 -53.25
CA MET A 1 -19.98 48.59 -52.11
C MET A 1 -21.16 48.46 -51.16
N ALA A 2 -20.96 47.82 -50.01
CA ALA A 2 -22.01 47.69 -49.00
C ALA A 2 -22.08 49.01 -48.22
N ASN A 3 -23.25 49.64 -48.18
CA ASN A 3 -23.52 50.77 -47.28
C ASN A 3 -23.45 50.23 -45.85
N LEU A 4 -22.39 50.61 -45.13
CA LEU A 4 -22.34 50.45 -43.69
C LEU A 4 -23.24 51.54 -43.09
N GLU A 5 -24.45 51.17 -42.68
CA GLU A 5 -25.28 52.02 -41.83
C GLU A 5 -24.61 52.11 -40.45
N GLU A 6 -24.28 53.33 -40.04
CA GLU A 6 -23.70 53.60 -38.73
C GLU A 6 -24.82 53.52 -37.68
N VAL A 7 -24.93 52.38 -36.99
CA VAL A 7 -25.94 52.17 -35.95
C VAL A 7 -25.42 52.72 -34.61
N THR A 8 -26.02 53.79 -34.11
CA THR A 8 -25.70 54.33 -32.77
C THR A 8 -26.56 53.64 -31.71
N VAL A 9 -25.96 52.79 -30.86
CA VAL A 9 -26.65 52.08 -29.78
C VAL A 9 -26.50 52.84 -28.46
N LYS A 10 -27.62 53.18 -27.80
CA LYS A 10 -27.63 53.70 -26.42
C LYS A 10 -27.92 52.58 -25.44
N ALA A 11 -26.90 52.14 -24.69
CA ALA A 11 -27.07 51.22 -23.57
C ALA A 11 -27.38 51.99 -22.27
N ILE A 12 -28.41 51.56 -21.54
CA ILE A 12 -28.74 52.11 -20.22
C ILE A 12 -27.99 51.29 -19.17
N LEU A 13 -26.89 51.85 -18.64
CA LEU A 13 -26.13 51.24 -17.55
C LEU A 13 -26.88 51.42 -16.22
N THR A 14 -26.73 50.46 -15.32
CA THR A 14 -27.19 50.62 -13.93
C THR A 14 -26.34 51.67 -13.22
N ASP A 15 -26.90 52.38 -12.23
CA ASP A 15 -26.21 53.50 -11.59
C ASP A 15 -24.93 53.07 -10.85
N LYS A 16 -24.89 51.82 -10.39
CA LYS A 16 -23.70 51.20 -9.81
C LYS A 16 -22.56 51.08 -10.82
N ILE A 17 -22.85 50.68 -12.06
CA ILE A 17 -21.84 50.55 -13.12
C ILE A 17 -21.39 51.93 -13.59
N LYS A 18 -22.30 52.90 -13.68
CA LYS A 18 -21.94 54.29 -13.99
C LYS A 18 -20.96 54.86 -12.97
N GLN A 19 -21.26 54.72 -11.68
CA GLN A 19 -20.35 55.15 -10.60
C GLN A 19 -18.96 54.50 -10.72
N GLN A 20 -18.91 53.22 -11.07
CA GLN A 20 -17.66 52.48 -11.26
C GLN A 20 -16.86 52.91 -12.50
N ILE A 21 -17.53 53.43 -13.53
CA ILE A 21 -16.85 54.02 -14.69
C ILE A 21 -16.35 55.42 -14.34
N ASP A 22 -17.18 56.22 -13.66
CA ASP A 22 -16.88 57.59 -13.30
C ASP A 22 -15.73 57.70 -12.27
N ASP A 23 -15.60 56.73 -11.36
CA ASP A 23 -14.49 56.64 -10.39
C ASP A 23 -13.24 55.94 -10.96
N GLY A 24 -13.29 55.55 -12.24
CA GLY A 24 -12.22 54.88 -12.96
C GLY A 24 -11.92 53.45 -12.51
N SER A 25 -12.78 52.82 -11.69
CA SER A 25 -12.65 51.41 -11.30
C SER A 25 -13.01 50.42 -12.41
N LEU A 26 -13.73 50.87 -13.44
CA LEU A 26 -14.13 50.07 -14.59
C LEU A 26 -13.97 50.86 -15.89
N LYS A 27 -13.32 50.28 -16.91
CA LYS A 27 -13.21 50.89 -18.25
C LYS A 27 -13.74 49.91 -19.31
N ILE A 28 -14.65 50.38 -20.15
CA ILE A 28 -15.23 49.58 -21.25
C ILE A 28 -14.40 49.81 -22.52
N ASP A 29 -13.64 48.81 -22.95
CA ASP A 29 -12.89 48.81 -24.23
C ASP A 29 -13.47 47.73 -25.17
N GLY A 30 -14.64 48.01 -25.74
CA GLY A 30 -15.33 47.15 -26.71
C GLY A 30 -16.66 46.56 -26.24
N LEU A 31 -17.50 46.19 -27.20
CA LEU A 31 -18.84 45.60 -26.98
C LEU A 31 -19.04 44.38 -27.89
N GLN A 32 -19.70 43.34 -27.39
CA GLN A 32 -20.05 42.16 -28.19
C GLN A 32 -21.57 42.02 -28.33
N LEU A 33 -22.04 41.86 -29.57
CA LEU A 33 -23.44 41.53 -29.89
C LEU A 33 -23.59 40.00 -30.07
N ARG A 34 -24.69 39.44 -29.55
CA ARG A 34 -25.01 38.01 -29.68
C ARG A 34 -26.48 37.84 -29.95
N ASP A 35 -26.82 37.00 -30.91
CA ASP A 35 -28.23 36.72 -31.23
C ASP A 35 -28.97 36.04 -30.07
N SER A 36 -30.30 35.97 -30.18
CA SER A 36 -31.20 35.28 -29.23
C SER A 36 -30.86 33.81 -28.95
N ARG A 37 -30.00 33.18 -29.76
CA ARG A 37 -29.54 31.79 -29.64
C ARG A 37 -28.11 31.70 -29.11
N GLY A 38 -27.48 32.83 -28.79
CA GLY A 38 -26.15 32.93 -28.19
C GLY A 38 -24.99 32.92 -29.20
N LYS A 39 -25.25 33.05 -30.51
CA LYS A 39 -24.22 33.02 -31.56
C LYS A 39 -23.58 34.40 -31.77
N PHE A 40 -22.26 34.43 -31.95
CA PHE A 40 -21.47 35.65 -32.12
C PHE A 40 -21.73 36.31 -33.48
N THR A 41 -21.97 37.62 -33.49
CA THR A 41 -22.20 38.41 -34.72
C THR A 41 -21.09 39.40 -35.05
N THR A 42 -20.14 39.69 -34.12
CA THR A 42 -18.95 40.56 -34.33
C THR A 42 -17.69 40.11 -33.54
N PRO A 43 -16.46 40.47 -33.96
CA PRO A 43 -15.20 40.13 -33.27
C PRO A 43 -14.97 40.92 -31.97
N LEU A 44 -14.17 40.36 -31.05
CA LEU A 44 -14.02 40.74 -29.63
C LEU A 44 -12.89 41.76 -29.36
N ASP A 45 -13.18 42.79 -28.54
CA ASP A 45 -12.18 43.56 -27.79
C ASP A 45 -12.50 43.50 -26.27
N THR A 46 -11.47 43.56 -25.42
CA THR A 46 -11.46 43.00 -24.04
C THR A 46 -11.68 44.07 -22.96
N LEU A 47 -12.44 43.74 -21.90
CA LEU A 47 -12.61 44.60 -20.70
C LEU A 47 -11.38 44.55 -19.78
N MET A 48 -10.77 45.71 -19.51
CA MET A 48 -9.64 45.84 -18.59
C MET A 48 -10.12 46.21 -17.17
N VAL A 49 -9.58 45.54 -16.16
CA VAL A 49 -9.85 45.79 -14.72
C VAL A 49 -8.60 46.39 -14.08
N LYS A 50 -8.73 47.13 -12.97
CA LYS A 50 -7.58 47.59 -12.15
C LYS A 50 -6.68 46.42 -11.70
N GLU A 51 -5.38 46.66 -11.56
CA GLU A 51 -4.35 45.65 -11.24
C GLU A 51 -4.60 44.87 -9.93
N ASP A 52 -5.37 45.43 -9.00
CA ASP A 52 -5.68 44.85 -7.69
C ASP A 52 -6.90 43.90 -7.70
N GLN A 53 -7.67 43.85 -8.79
CA GLN A 53 -8.85 42.98 -8.89
C GLN A 53 -8.54 41.64 -9.58
N LYS A 54 -8.93 40.56 -8.90
CA LYS A 54 -8.63 39.17 -9.27
C LYS A 54 -9.56 38.58 -10.34
N TYR A 55 -10.73 39.20 -10.54
CA TYR A 55 -11.79 38.74 -11.44
C TYR A 55 -12.44 39.94 -12.13
N SER A 56 -12.79 39.82 -13.42
CA SER A 56 -13.68 40.79 -14.07
C SER A 56 -15.16 40.49 -13.77
N PRO A 57 -16.01 41.52 -13.55
CA PRO A 57 -17.44 41.30 -13.39
C PRO A 57 -18.07 40.84 -14.71
N ALA A 58 -18.95 39.83 -14.63
CA ALA A 58 -19.80 39.43 -15.74
C ALA A 58 -21.01 40.37 -15.79
N LEU A 59 -21.09 41.20 -16.83
CA LEU A 59 -22.23 42.06 -17.14
C LEU A 59 -23.06 41.37 -18.22
N MET A 60 -24.34 41.19 -17.95
CA MET A 60 -25.30 40.62 -18.89
C MET A 60 -26.49 41.58 -19.03
N VAL A 61 -26.66 42.20 -20.20
CA VAL A 61 -27.72 43.19 -20.46
C VAL A 61 -28.52 42.76 -21.69
N GLN A 62 -29.85 42.79 -21.60
CA GLN A 62 -30.74 42.40 -22.69
C GLN A 62 -31.03 43.59 -23.63
N PHE A 63 -30.94 43.40 -24.94
CA PHE A 63 -31.25 44.42 -25.96
C PHE A 63 -31.86 43.78 -27.22
N GLN A 64 -33.04 44.22 -27.67
CA GLN A 64 -33.68 43.80 -28.95
C GLN A 64 -33.55 42.30 -29.30
N ASN A 65 -33.98 41.43 -28.37
CA ASN A 65 -33.90 39.95 -28.45
C ASN A 65 -32.47 39.35 -28.37
N GLU A 66 -31.46 40.16 -28.06
CA GLU A 66 -30.06 39.79 -27.92
C GLU A 66 -29.56 40.00 -26.48
N PHE A 67 -28.46 39.31 -26.12
CA PHE A 67 -27.79 39.50 -24.82
C PHE A 67 -26.36 40.02 -25.02
N LEU A 68 -26.06 41.12 -24.34
CA LEU A 68 -24.72 41.69 -24.27
C LEU A 68 -24.01 41.10 -23.05
N VAL A 69 -22.96 40.29 -23.27
CA VAL A 69 -22.26 39.53 -22.21
C VAL A 69 -20.78 39.91 -22.17
N THR A 70 -20.25 40.26 -20.99
CA THR A 70 -18.80 40.45 -20.79
C THR A 70 -18.13 39.15 -20.33
N LEU A 71 -16.96 38.83 -20.89
CA LEU A 71 -16.23 37.60 -20.59
C LEU A 71 -15.49 37.71 -19.24
N SER A 72 -15.65 36.72 -18.37
CA SER A 72 -14.87 36.62 -17.13
C SER A 72 -13.43 36.22 -17.46
N VAL A 73 -12.45 37.06 -17.11
CA VAL A 73 -11.02 36.77 -17.27
C VAL A 73 -10.43 36.48 -15.90
N ILE A 74 -9.93 35.25 -15.71
CA ILE A 74 -9.13 34.88 -14.54
C ILE A 74 -7.78 35.60 -14.66
N ASN A 75 -7.41 36.39 -13.65
CA ASN A 75 -6.14 37.11 -13.61
C ASN A 75 -4.95 36.13 -13.82
N ARG A 76 -4.01 36.50 -14.70
CA ARG A 76 -2.79 35.73 -15.01
C ARG A 76 -1.96 35.42 -13.76
N ASP A 77 -1.99 36.29 -12.76
CA ASP A 77 -1.25 36.15 -11.50
C ASP A 77 -1.79 34.99 -10.64
N ILE A 78 -3.09 34.67 -10.73
CA ILE A 78 -3.66 33.50 -10.04
C ILE A 78 -3.18 32.22 -10.69
N ARG A 79 -3.13 32.17 -12.03
CA ARG A 79 -2.58 31.02 -12.76
C ARG A 79 -1.08 30.86 -12.51
N ALA A 80 -0.33 31.97 -12.46
CA ALA A 80 1.09 31.96 -12.13
C ALA A 80 1.32 31.49 -10.69
N GLY A 81 0.55 32.00 -9.73
CA GLY A 81 0.61 31.60 -8.32
C GLY A 81 0.23 30.14 -8.10
N PHE A 82 -0.79 29.63 -8.79
CA PHE A 82 -1.15 28.21 -8.76
C PHE A 82 -0.03 27.33 -9.34
N ARG A 83 0.56 27.71 -10.48
CA ARG A 83 1.71 26.99 -11.06
C ARG A 83 2.89 26.98 -10.11
N GLU A 84 3.22 28.12 -9.49
CA GLU A 84 4.30 28.20 -8.52
C GLU A 84 4.05 27.31 -7.29
N GLN A 85 2.82 27.26 -6.79
CA GLN A 85 2.44 26.38 -5.69
C GLN A 85 2.49 24.90 -6.09
N SER A 86 2.01 24.55 -7.28
CA SER A 86 2.11 23.20 -7.84
C SER A 86 3.57 22.77 -7.97
N ASP A 87 4.45 23.62 -8.49
CA ASP A 87 5.88 23.34 -8.62
C ASP A 87 6.55 23.15 -7.24
N LYS A 88 6.14 23.94 -6.24
CA LYS A 88 6.61 23.77 -4.86
C LYS A 88 6.18 22.43 -4.27
N LEU A 89 4.92 22.03 -4.48
CA LEU A 89 4.39 20.75 -4.01
C LEU A 89 5.14 19.57 -4.67
N SER A 90 5.29 19.57 -5.99
CA SER A 90 6.04 18.51 -6.69
C SER A 90 7.50 18.42 -6.26
N ARG A 91 8.13 19.55 -5.89
CA ARG A 91 9.49 19.54 -5.31
C ARG A 91 9.52 18.95 -3.90
N ILE A 92 8.48 19.15 -3.10
CA ILE A 92 8.36 18.56 -1.76
C ILE A 92 8.16 17.05 -1.87
N GLU A 93 7.23 16.60 -2.72
CA GLU A 93 7.00 15.18 -3.00
C GLU A 93 8.30 14.47 -3.40
N ARG A 94 9.03 15.01 -4.39
CA ARG A 94 10.31 14.41 -4.81
C ARG A 94 11.36 14.35 -3.68
N LYS A 95 11.37 15.34 -2.79
CA LYS A 95 12.30 15.32 -1.63
C LYS A 95 11.89 14.28 -0.60
N LEU A 96 10.59 14.08 -0.39
CA LEU A 96 10.08 13.03 0.49
C LEU A 96 10.43 11.64 -0.08
N ASP A 97 10.22 11.41 -1.37
CA ASP A 97 10.60 10.15 -2.02
C ASP A 97 12.10 9.86 -1.87
N GLN A 98 12.93 10.90 -2.04
CA GLN A 98 14.38 10.78 -1.87
C GLN A 98 14.76 10.48 -0.41
N LEU A 99 14.08 11.09 0.57
CA LEU A 99 14.32 10.80 1.99
C LEU A 99 13.91 9.37 2.34
N ILE A 100 12.73 8.92 1.89
CA ILE A 100 12.25 7.55 2.09
C ILE A 100 13.25 6.55 1.50
N LYS A 101 13.69 6.78 0.25
CA LYS A 101 14.69 5.94 -0.40
C LYS A 101 16.00 5.89 0.40
N ASN A 102 16.51 7.04 0.84
CA ASN A 102 17.74 7.09 1.64
C ASN A 102 17.59 6.36 2.99
N GLU A 103 16.43 6.45 3.65
CA GLU A 103 16.15 5.70 4.87
C GLU A 103 16.14 4.19 4.62
N MET A 104 15.53 3.73 3.51
CA MET A 104 15.50 2.31 3.15
C MET A 104 16.87 1.78 2.76
N ASP A 105 17.65 2.54 1.98
CA ASP A 105 19.02 2.19 1.62
C ASP A 105 19.91 2.08 2.87
N LYS A 106 19.71 2.99 3.84
CA LYS A 106 20.39 2.93 5.13
C LYS A 106 19.98 1.71 5.95
N LEU A 107 18.69 1.41 6.06
CA LEU A 107 18.19 0.23 6.76
C LEU A 107 18.76 -1.05 6.13
N ASN A 108 18.77 -1.14 4.79
CA ASN A 108 19.39 -2.25 4.06
C ASN A 108 20.88 -2.39 4.38
N ALA A 109 21.61 -1.28 4.39
CA ALA A 109 23.02 -1.30 4.74
C ALA A 109 23.25 -1.79 6.17
N GLU A 110 22.44 -1.35 7.15
CA GLU A 110 22.55 -1.78 8.55
C GLU A 110 22.22 -3.27 8.73
N VAL A 111 21.17 -3.78 8.06
CA VAL A 111 20.79 -5.19 8.10
C VAL A 111 21.86 -6.08 7.46
N ASN A 112 22.35 -5.70 6.28
CA ASN A 112 23.41 -6.45 5.59
C ASN A 112 24.73 -6.42 6.37
N PHE A 113 25.06 -5.27 6.97
CA PHE A 113 26.22 -5.15 7.84
C PHE A 113 26.10 -6.10 9.04
N PHE A 114 24.94 -6.14 9.70
CA PHE A 114 24.71 -7.09 10.80
C PHE A 114 24.95 -8.54 10.37
N PHE A 115 24.37 -8.98 9.25
CA PHE A 115 24.55 -10.37 8.79
C PHE A 115 25.99 -10.68 8.39
N SER A 116 26.70 -9.74 7.77
CA SER A 116 28.13 -9.88 7.47
C SER A 116 28.95 -10.01 8.76
N GLU A 117 28.69 -9.17 9.76
CA GLU A 117 29.39 -9.23 11.04
C GLU A 117 29.12 -10.53 11.80
N VAL A 118 27.89 -11.06 11.73
CA VAL A 118 27.55 -12.38 12.29
C VAL A 118 28.33 -13.49 11.58
N ALA A 119 28.40 -13.44 10.25
CA ALA A 119 29.07 -14.47 9.47
C ALA A 119 30.59 -14.52 9.73
N ASP A 120 31.20 -13.34 9.90
CA ASP A 120 32.64 -13.18 10.15
C ASP A 120 33.03 -13.26 11.63
N LEU A 121 32.07 -13.51 12.54
CA LEU A 121 32.33 -13.54 13.98
C LEU A 121 33.06 -14.84 14.37
N ASP A 122 34.19 -14.72 15.06
CA ASP A 122 34.87 -15.87 15.63
C ASP A 122 34.26 -16.28 16.98
N LYS A 123 34.23 -17.58 17.26
CA LYS A 123 33.68 -18.14 18.50
C LYS A 123 34.32 -17.57 19.76
N HIS A 124 35.58 -17.15 19.69
CA HIS A 124 36.34 -16.64 20.82
C HIS A 124 36.33 -15.10 20.92
N ASP A 125 35.72 -14.38 19.98
CA ASP A 125 35.66 -12.92 19.98
C ASP A 125 34.43 -12.39 20.74
N SER A 126 34.47 -12.52 22.07
CA SER A 126 33.40 -12.04 22.95
C SER A 126 33.19 -10.52 22.87
N GLY A 127 34.26 -9.75 22.66
CA GLY A 127 34.19 -8.29 22.58
C GLY A 127 33.42 -7.81 21.35
N ARG A 128 33.67 -8.40 20.18
CA ARG A 128 32.90 -8.10 18.96
C ARG A 128 31.47 -8.62 19.07
N ALA A 129 31.26 -9.78 19.68
CA ALA A 129 29.92 -10.33 19.92
C ALA A 129 29.05 -9.43 20.81
N GLU A 130 29.62 -8.84 21.87
CA GLU A 130 28.90 -7.90 22.74
C GLU A 130 28.48 -6.61 22.01
N ARG A 131 29.36 -6.07 21.16
CA ARG A 131 29.03 -4.91 20.31
C ARG A 131 27.94 -5.26 19.31
N LEU A 132 28.05 -6.42 18.67
CA LEU A 132 27.06 -6.90 17.71
C LEU A 132 25.70 -7.16 18.36
N LEU A 133 25.66 -7.66 19.59
CA LEU A 133 24.44 -7.77 20.38
C LEU A 133 23.78 -6.40 20.62
N PHE A 134 24.58 -5.37 20.90
CA PHE A 134 24.06 -4.02 21.14
C PHE A 134 23.59 -3.34 19.86
N ASP A 135 24.44 -3.29 18.83
CA ASP A 135 24.13 -2.59 17.58
C ASP A 135 23.09 -3.35 16.75
N GLY A 136 23.17 -4.69 16.70
CA GLY A 136 22.15 -5.52 16.07
C GLY A 136 20.79 -5.41 16.75
N SER A 137 20.73 -5.22 18.08
CA SER A 137 19.47 -4.95 18.78
C SER A 137 18.83 -3.62 18.35
N LYS A 138 19.64 -2.59 18.05
CA LYS A 138 19.12 -1.31 17.53
C LYS A 138 18.56 -1.47 16.12
N THR A 139 19.28 -2.16 15.25
CA THR A 139 18.82 -2.42 13.88
C THR A 139 17.55 -3.28 13.88
N ALA A 140 17.48 -4.30 14.74
CA ALA A 140 16.26 -5.09 14.93
C ALA A 140 15.08 -4.23 15.41
N ALA A 141 15.30 -3.31 16.38
CA ALA A 141 14.26 -2.41 16.85
C ALA A 141 13.76 -1.45 15.75
N LEU A 142 14.67 -0.89 14.95
CA LEU A 142 14.33 -0.04 13.80
C LEU A 142 13.49 -0.82 12.78
N LEU A 143 13.89 -2.06 12.51
CA LEU A 143 13.18 -2.91 11.57
C LEU A 143 11.78 -3.28 12.11
N ALA A 144 11.66 -3.64 13.39
CA ALA A 144 10.39 -3.91 14.05
C ALA A 144 9.39 -2.75 13.96
N GLN A 145 9.89 -1.50 14.03
CA GLN A 145 9.09 -0.28 13.88
C GLN A 145 8.52 -0.16 12.46
N LYS A 146 9.31 -0.49 11.43
CA LYS A 146 8.91 -0.36 10.01
C LYS A 146 8.10 -1.54 9.48
N LEU A 147 8.16 -2.73 10.11
CA LEU A 147 7.43 -3.93 9.66
C LEU A 147 5.92 -3.72 9.50
N GLY A 148 5.30 -2.92 10.39
CA GLY A 148 3.86 -2.64 10.26
C GLY A 148 3.55 -1.88 8.98
N GLN A 149 4.34 -0.83 8.71
CA GLN A 149 4.22 -0.03 7.50
C GLN A 149 4.40 -0.88 6.24
N PHE A 150 5.37 -1.80 6.20
CA PHE A 150 5.57 -2.66 5.02
C PHE A 150 4.39 -3.59 4.75
N MET A 151 3.77 -4.14 5.81
CA MET A 151 2.58 -4.98 5.67
C MET A 151 1.36 -4.17 5.21
N ASP A 152 1.19 -2.95 5.75
CA ASP A 152 0.12 -2.04 5.34
C ASP A 152 0.30 -1.61 3.88
N GLU A 153 1.52 -1.22 3.47
CA GLU A 153 1.86 -0.87 2.08
C GLU A 153 1.59 -2.03 1.11
N TYR A 154 1.89 -3.27 1.51
CA TYR A 154 1.57 -4.44 0.71
C TYR A 154 0.05 -4.57 0.48
N VAL A 155 -0.76 -4.38 1.52
CA VAL A 155 -2.23 -4.39 1.40
C VAL A 155 -2.73 -3.23 0.56
N ASP A 156 -2.23 -2.02 0.80
CA ASP A 156 -2.66 -0.81 0.12
C ASP A 156 -2.26 -0.81 -1.37
N SER A 157 -1.21 -1.55 -1.75
CA SER A 157 -0.76 -1.72 -3.13
C SER A 157 -1.63 -2.65 -4.00
N MET A 158 -2.59 -3.36 -3.40
CA MET A 158 -3.51 -4.24 -4.15
C MET A 158 -4.32 -3.42 -5.15
N ALA A 159 -4.34 -3.85 -6.41
CA ALA A 159 -5.12 -3.17 -7.43
C ALA A 159 -6.59 -3.60 -7.34
N LEU A 160 -7.50 -2.64 -7.41
CA LEU A 160 -8.94 -2.87 -7.52
C LEU A 160 -9.33 -2.75 -8.99
N ARG A 161 -9.85 -3.85 -9.56
CA ARG A 161 -10.37 -3.87 -10.93
C ARG A 161 -11.89 -3.83 -10.91
N ASN A 162 -12.47 -2.82 -11.56
CA ASN A 162 -13.91 -2.76 -11.76
C ASN A 162 -14.32 -3.71 -12.89
N GLN A 163 -15.22 -4.65 -12.61
CA GLN A 163 -15.74 -5.61 -13.60
C GLN A 163 -16.34 -4.97 -14.86
N TYR A 164 -16.74 -3.70 -14.80
CA TYR A 164 -17.39 -2.98 -15.90
C TYR A 164 -16.46 -2.01 -16.64
N ASN A 165 -15.29 -1.68 -16.07
CA ASN A 165 -14.38 -0.72 -16.67
C ASN A 165 -12.93 -0.96 -16.20
N ASP A 166 -12.15 -1.70 -17.01
CA ASP A 166 -10.73 -2.03 -16.72
C ASP A 166 -9.80 -0.79 -16.79
N SER A 167 -10.29 0.37 -17.23
CA SER A 167 -9.47 1.57 -17.45
C SER A 167 -9.17 2.38 -16.18
N ASP A 168 -9.93 2.19 -15.10
CA ASP A 168 -9.71 2.89 -13.83
C ASP A 168 -8.97 1.94 -12.86
N ALA A 169 -7.63 1.93 -12.93
CA ALA A 169 -6.79 1.24 -11.96
C ALA A 169 -6.71 2.07 -10.67
N LEU A 170 -7.47 1.68 -9.66
CA LEU A 170 -7.42 2.25 -8.31
C LEU A 170 -6.73 1.27 -7.37
N THR A 171 -5.86 1.71 -6.48
CA THR A 171 -5.32 0.83 -5.43
C THR A 171 -6.26 0.75 -4.23
N TYR A 172 -6.11 -0.29 -3.42
CA TYR A 172 -6.89 -0.44 -2.20
C TYR A 172 -6.65 0.71 -1.22
N GLY A 173 -5.41 1.19 -1.10
CA GLY A 173 -5.07 2.37 -0.30
C GLY A 173 -5.80 3.62 -0.78
N GLU A 174 -5.76 3.91 -2.08
CA GLU A 174 -6.47 5.06 -2.67
C GLU A 174 -7.99 4.95 -2.47
N SER A 175 -8.55 3.74 -2.52
CA SER A 175 -9.96 3.51 -2.24
C SER A 175 -10.33 3.80 -0.79
N LYS A 176 -9.51 3.33 0.17
CA LYS A 176 -9.71 3.55 1.60
C LYS A 176 -9.66 5.03 1.98
N GLU A 177 -8.80 5.81 1.34
CA GLU A 177 -8.73 7.26 1.53
C GLU A 177 -9.98 7.98 0.99
N ARG A 178 -10.48 7.55 -0.18
CA ARG A 178 -11.71 8.08 -0.80
C ARG A 178 -12.98 7.74 -0.03
N GLU A 179 -13.01 6.66 0.76
CA GLU A 179 -14.18 6.28 1.58
C GLU A 179 -14.58 7.35 2.63
N THR A 180 -13.67 8.27 3.00
CA THR A 180 -14.05 9.43 3.84
C THR A 180 -14.95 10.44 3.12
N ALA A 181 -15.06 10.38 1.79
CA ALA A 181 -15.83 11.27 0.95
C ALA A 181 -16.89 10.52 0.11
N LYS A 182 -18.06 10.29 0.72
CA LYS A 182 -19.34 9.82 0.14
C LYS A 182 -19.52 8.31 -0.10
N HIS A 183 -20.67 7.84 0.39
CA HIS A 183 -21.31 6.58 0.07
C HIS A 183 -21.50 6.42 -1.43
N ASN A 184 -20.74 5.54 -2.06
CA ASN A 184 -21.16 4.66 -3.14
C ASN A 184 -19.99 3.69 -3.38
N ARG A 185 -20.02 2.52 -2.71
CA ARG A 185 -19.11 1.43 -3.08
C ARG A 185 -19.50 0.95 -4.47
N TYR A 186 -18.50 0.84 -5.35
CA TYR A 186 -18.58 -0.02 -6.52
C TYR A 186 -18.71 -1.45 -6.01
N THR A 187 -19.93 -1.98 -6.04
CA THR A 187 -20.29 -3.34 -5.61
C THR A 187 -19.72 -4.45 -6.51
N SER A 188 -18.74 -4.12 -7.36
CA SER A 188 -18.23 -4.94 -8.45
C SER A 188 -16.71 -4.93 -8.60
N ASP A 189 -15.98 -4.33 -7.66
CA ASP A 189 -14.52 -4.25 -7.73
C ASP A 189 -13.86 -5.52 -7.17
N ILE A 190 -12.88 -6.05 -7.89
CA ILE A 190 -12.12 -7.27 -7.57
C ILE A 190 -10.70 -6.87 -7.17
N ALA A 191 -10.24 -7.37 -6.03
CA ALA A 191 -8.85 -7.22 -5.64
C ALA A 191 -7.93 -8.13 -6.47
N VAL A 192 -6.87 -7.54 -7.01
CA VAL A 192 -5.76 -8.24 -7.67
C VAL A 192 -4.56 -8.19 -6.74
N TYR A 193 -4.10 -9.37 -6.34
CA TYR A 193 -3.05 -9.52 -5.33
C TYR A 193 -1.68 -9.43 -5.98
N PRO A 194 -0.80 -8.50 -5.54
CA PRO A 194 0.59 -8.51 -5.97
C PRO A 194 1.32 -9.72 -5.37
N CYS A 195 2.44 -10.10 -5.96
CA CYS A 195 3.28 -11.16 -5.43
C CYS A 195 3.83 -10.76 -4.04
N PHE A 196 3.48 -11.52 -3.00
CA PHE A 196 4.03 -11.32 -1.66
C PHE A 196 5.50 -11.74 -1.57
N LYS A 197 5.87 -12.80 -2.28
CA LYS A 197 7.25 -13.27 -2.34
C LYS A 197 8.13 -12.23 -3.01
N GLY A 198 9.22 -11.82 -2.35
CA GLY A 198 10.09 -10.73 -2.81
C GLY A 198 9.53 -9.34 -2.56
N SER A 199 8.37 -9.22 -1.89
CA SER A 199 7.87 -7.93 -1.42
C SER A 199 8.70 -7.43 -0.25
N THR A 200 8.70 -6.11 -0.06
CA THR A 200 9.30 -5.44 1.10
C THR A 200 8.83 -6.05 2.43
N ALA A 201 7.53 -6.38 2.54
CA ALA A 201 6.96 -6.99 3.73
C ALA A 201 7.55 -8.37 4.03
N GLU A 202 7.70 -9.21 3.02
CA GLU A 202 8.25 -10.56 3.16
C GLU A 202 9.75 -10.53 3.49
N VAL A 203 10.54 -9.81 2.68
CA VAL A 203 12.00 -9.73 2.81
C VAL A 203 12.40 -9.22 4.20
N TYR A 204 11.79 -8.11 4.66
CA TYR A 204 12.14 -7.57 5.97
C TYR A 204 11.57 -8.40 7.12
N THR A 205 10.43 -9.08 6.96
CA THR A 205 9.93 -9.98 8.00
C THR A 205 10.87 -11.16 8.20
N GLN A 206 11.37 -11.76 7.12
CA GLN A 206 12.36 -12.84 7.21
C GLN A 206 13.68 -12.34 7.79
N ALA A 207 14.18 -11.18 7.33
CA ALA A 207 15.37 -10.57 7.89
C ALA A 207 15.22 -10.31 9.40
N PHE A 208 14.06 -9.84 9.85
CA PHE A 208 13.77 -9.66 11.28
C PHE A 208 13.89 -10.95 12.07
N LEU A 209 13.25 -12.02 11.59
CA LEU A 209 13.25 -13.33 12.26
C LEU A 209 14.66 -13.89 12.35
N GLU A 210 15.44 -13.79 11.27
CA GLU A 210 16.82 -14.27 11.24
C GLU A 210 17.74 -13.44 12.14
N MET A 211 17.57 -12.11 12.16
CA MET A 211 18.27 -11.22 13.08
C MET A 211 17.94 -11.55 14.54
N LEU A 212 16.66 -11.70 14.89
CA LEU A 212 16.24 -12.04 16.24
C LEU A 212 16.80 -13.40 16.68
N ASN A 213 16.74 -14.41 15.81
CA ASN A 213 17.30 -15.72 16.07
C ASN A 213 18.82 -15.64 16.29
N SER A 214 19.54 -14.94 15.41
CA SER A 214 20.99 -14.74 15.52
C SER A 214 21.38 -14.02 16.82
N LEU A 215 20.68 -12.93 17.15
CA LEU A 215 20.88 -12.19 18.39
C LEU A 215 20.58 -13.05 19.63
N ASN A 216 19.53 -13.87 19.59
CA ASN A 216 19.21 -14.77 20.70
C ASN A 216 20.25 -15.87 20.88
N ILE A 217 20.76 -16.44 19.79
CA ILE A 217 21.86 -17.42 19.82
C ILE A 217 23.12 -16.78 20.41
N LEU A 218 23.50 -15.58 19.95
CA LEU A 218 24.63 -14.84 20.52
C LEU A 218 24.42 -14.52 22.01
N SER A 219 23.20 -14.17 22.40
CA SER A 219 22.85 -13.94 23.81
C SER A 219 23.03 -15.20 24.65
N TRP A 220 22.66 -16.38 24.14
CA TRP A 220 22.93 -17.64 24.83
C TRP A 220 24.41 -17.96 24.93
N ILE A 221 25.17 -17.82 23.84
CA ILE A 221 26.59 -18.16 23.80
C ILE A 221 27.39 -17.28 24.78
N HIS A 222 27.11 -15.98 24.81
CA HIS A 222 27.94 -15.00 25.53
C HIS A 222 27.34 -14.53 26.85
N ARG A 223 26.05 -14.75 27.11
CA ARG A 223 25.35 -14.26 28.31
C ARG A 223 24.51 -15.33 29.03
N ASP A 224 24.47 -16.57 28.52
CA ASP A 224 23.70 -17.70 29.09
C ASP A 224 22.22 -17.39 29.38
N ARG A 225 21.61 -16.53 28.55
CA ARG A 225 20.20 -16.13 28.68
C ARG A 225 19.60 -15.67 27.38
N ASN A 226 18.26 -15.73 27.29
CA ASN A 226 17.53 -15.16 26.15
C ASN A 226 17.87 -13.69 25.96
N LEU A 227 17.86 -13.25 24.71
CA LEU A 227 17.93 -11.83 24.38
C LEU A 227 16.76 -11.11 25.07
N PRO A 228 16.98 -9.94 25.70
CA PRO A 228 15.90 -9.13 26.24
C PRO A 228 14.79 -8.92 25.20
N ASP A 229 13.54 -9.00 25.64
CA ASP A 229 12.33 -8.80 24.82
C ASP A 229 12.18 -9.75 23.62
N TYR A 230 13.00 -10.79 23.48
CA TYR A 230 12.93 -11.75 22.36
C TYR A 230 11.52 -12.33 22.16
N LEU A 231 10.92 -12.86 23.23
CA LEU A 231 9.57 -13.45 23.16
C LEU A 231 8.50 -12.38 22.88
N ILE A 232 8.68 -11.16 23.38
CA ILE A 232 7.77 -10.04 23.15
C ILE A 232 7.81 -9.61 21.68
N ASN A 233 9.01 -9.54 21.10
CA ASN A 233 9.22 -9.21 19.69
C ASN A 233 8.61 -10.27 18.77
N LEU A 234 8.80 -11.56 19.09
CA LEU A 234 8.17 -12.66 18.35
C LEU A 234 6.64 -12.63 18.44
N GLU A 235 6.08 -12.37 19.62
CA GLU A 235 4.63 -12.25 19.80
C GLU A 235 4.04 -11.05 19.07
N THR A 236 4.75 -9.91 19.10
CA THR A 236 4.35 -8.70 18.39
C THR A 236 4.31 -8.94 16.89
N LEU A 237 5.34 -9.61 16.33
CA LEU A 237 5.35 -9.97 14.92
C LEU A 237 4.24 -10.97 14.58
N LYS A 238 4.02 -11.99 15.43
CA LYS A 238 2.92 -12.96 15.27
C LYS A 238 1.59 -12.25 15.11
N ASN A 239 1.29 -11.29 15.99
CA ASN A 239 0.06 -10.53 15.95
C ASN A 239 -0.08 -9.69 14.67
N LYS A 240 1.01 -9.07 14.19
CA LYS A 240 1.01 -8.34 12.91
C LYS A 240 0.73 -9.27 11.71
N LEU A 241 1.38 -10.44 11.67
CA LEU A 241 1.18 -11.43 10.60
C LEU A 241 -0.22 -12.03 10.62
N VAL A 242 -0.80 -12.30 11.80
CA VAL A 242 -2.20 -12.71 11.94
C VAL A 242 -3.14 -11.60 11.45
N GLY A 243 -2.84 -10.34 11.74
CA GLY A 243 -3.56 -9.19 11.19
C GLY A 243 -3.53 -9.16 9.66
N LEU A 244 -2.35 -9.37 9.06
CA LEU A 244 -2.19 -9.46 7.61
C LEU A 244 -2.97 -10.65 7.01
N LEU A 245 -2.91 -11.84 7.63
CA LEU A 245 -3.72 -12.99 7.20
C LEU A 245 -5.21 -12.68 7.26
N LYS A 246 -5.67 -11.96 8.29
CA LYS A 246 -7.07 -11.58 8.41
C LYS A 246 -7.49 -10.64 7.28
N ALA A 247 -6.66 -9.65 6.97
CA ALA A 247 -6.90 -8.75 5.84
C ALA A 247 -7.03 -9.53 4.51
N LEU A 248 -6.14 -10.49 4.29
CA LEU A 248 -6.09 -11.29 3.06
C LEU A 248 -7.20 -12.33 2.95
N ALA A 249 -7.54 -13.02 4.04
CA ALA A 249 -8.35 -14.24 3.99
C ALA A 249 -9.77 -14.07 4.58
N VAL A 250 -10.04 -12.97 5.28
CA VAL A 250 -11.28 -12.78 6.07
C VAL A 250 -12.01 -11.46 5.79
N ASP A 251 -11.29 -10.34 5.76
CA ASP A 251 -11.89 -9.01 5.82
C ASP A 251 -12.51 -8.54 4.49
N ASP A 252 -12.86 -7.25 4.38
CA ASP A 252 -13.65 -6.66 3.29
C ASP A 252 -13.15 -6.96 1.88
N LEU A 253 -11.83 -7.16 1.73
CA LEU A 253 -11.19 -7.63 0.50
C LEU A 253 -11.78 -8.95 -0.01
N GLN A 254 -12.36 -9.75 0.89
CA GLN A 254 -13.01 -11.04 0.63
C GLN A 254 -14.54 -10.97 0.53
N LYS A 255 -15.17 -9.82 0.77
CA LYS A 255 -16.64 -9.70 0.92
C LYS A 255 -17.40 -9.47 -0.39
N HIS A 256 -16.72 -9.16 -1.49
CA HIS A 256 -17.35 -8.78 -2.78
C HIS A 256 -17.16 -9.83 -3.88
N PHE A 257 -16.67 -11.02 -3.53
CA PHE A 257 -16.46 -12.12 -4.45
C PHE A 257 -17.79 -12.84 -4.78
N GLY A 258 -18.04 -13.04 -6.07
CA GLY A 258 -19.20 -13.75 -6.62
C GLY A 258 -18.76 -15.01 -7.38
N LYS A 259 -19.71 -15.77 -7.96
CA LYS A 259 -19.41 -17.07 -8.62
C LYS A 259 -18.27 -17.06 -9.65
N LYS A 260 -18.00 -15.91 -10.29
CA LYS A 260 -16.95 -15.75 -11.32
C LYS A 260 -15.56 -15.41 -10.76
N TYR A 261 -15.50 -14.83 -9.56
CA TYR A 261 -14.26 -14.46 -8.86
C TYR A 261 -14.42 -14.89 -7.41
N PRO A 262 -13.97 -16.10 -7.05
CA PRO A 262 -14.11 -16.66 -5.72
C PRO A 262 -13.14 -16.01 -4.74
N GLY A 263 -13.56 -15.77 -3.50
CA GLY A 263 -12.65 -15.36 -2.44
C GLY A 263 -11.80 -16.54 -1.96
N PHE A 264 -10.79 -16.28 -1.14
CA PHE A 264 -9.92 -17.32 -0.60
C PHE A 264 -10.70 -18.39 0.19
N ARG A 265 -11.77 -17.99 0.88
CA ARG A 265 -12.69 -18.91 1.57
C ARG A 265 -13.38 -19.88 0.60
N ASP A 266 -13.75 -19.39 -0.59
CA ASP A 266 -14.38 -20.20 -1.63
C ASP A 266 -13.36 -21.12 -2.31
N MET A 267 -12.09 -20.70 -2.38
CA MET A 267 -10.96 -21.55 -2.80
C MET A 267 -10.68 -22.69 -1.80
N CYS A 268 -11.02 -22.50 -0.52
CA CYS A 268 -10.73 -23.46 0.54
C CYS A 268 -11.72 -24.64 0.60
N TYR A 269 -12.91 -24.54 0.00
CA TYR A 269 -13.91 -25.60 0.08
C TYR A 269 -14.66 -25.79 -1.25
N GLN A 270 -14.26 -26.80 -2.03
CA GLN A 270 -14.99 -27.24 -3.22
C GLN A 270 -15.39 -28.72 -3.11
N LEU A 271 -16.62 -29.05 -3.51
CA LEU A 271 -17.08 -30.41 -3.74
C LEU A 271 -17.16 -30.64 -5.25
N CYS A 272 -16.36 -31.57 -5.78
CA CYS A 272 -16.43 -31.99 -7.18
C CYS A 272 -17.11 -33.37 -7.28
N PRO A 273 -17.77 -33.69 -8.40
CA PRO A 273 -18.26 -35.05 -8.64
C PRO A 273 -17.11 -36.05 -8.64
N ASP A 274 -17.30 -37.18 -7.96
CA ASP A 274 -16.39 -38.31 -8.08
C ASP A 274 -16.69 -39.03 -9.41
N TYR A 275 -15.84 -38.82 -10.41
CA TYR A 275 -16.01 -39.45 -11.73
C TYR A 275 -15.84 -40.99 -11.70
N GLN A 276 -15.41 -41.57 -10.57
CA GLN A 276 -15.40 -43.02 -10.34
C GLN A 276 -16.68 -43.55 -9.67
N ASP A 277 -17.45 -42.67 -9.02
CA ASP A 277 -18.71 -42.99 -8.36
C ASP A 277 -19.64 -41.76 -8.50
N ASN A 278 -20.47 -41.75 -9.56
CA ASN A 278 -21.33 -40.62 -9.93
C ASN A 278 -22.29 -40.14 -8.83
N ASN A 279 -22.44 -40.88 -7.72
CA ASN A 279 -23.24 -40.51 -6.56
C ASN A 279 -22.43 -39.96 -5.37
N ARG A 280 -21.08 -39.96 -5.45
CA ARG A 280 -20.21 -39.38 -4.43
C ARG A 280 -19.67 -38.04 -4.88
N LEU A 281 -19.62 -37.11 -3.93
CA LEU A 281 -18.89 -35.85 -4.08
C LEU A 281 -17.53 -36.02 -3.40
N LYS A 282 -16.46 -35.66 -4.11
CA LYS A 282 -15.11 -35.62 -3.59
C LYS A 282 -14.78 -34.19 -3.13
N TYR A 283 -14.14 -34.10 -1.97
CA TYR A 283 -13.62 -32.85 -1.47
C TYR A 283 -12.34 -32.46 -2.23
N ARG A 284 -12.32 -31.22 -2.75
CA ARG A 284 -11.15 -30.56 -3.30
C ARG A 284 -10.92 -29.30 -2.46
N GLY A 285 -10.22 -29.47 -1.35
CA GLY A 285 -9.88 -28.38 -0.44
C GLY A 285 -8.52 -27.78 -0.74
N ASN A 286 -8.35 -26.52 -0.36
CA ASN A 286 -7.03 -25.92 -0.18
C ASN A 286 -6.41 -26.51 1.11
N PRO A 287 -5.18 -27.07 1.07
CA PRO A 287 -4.51 -27.58 2.27
C PRO A 287 -4.35 -26.52 3.38
N GLU A 288 -4.29 -25.23 3.02
CA GLU A 288 -4.10 -24.13 3.97
C GLU A 288 -5.32 -23.90 4.87
N ALA A 289 -6.50 -24.41 4.53
CA ALA A 289 -7.72 -24.25 5.34
C ALA A 289 -7.54 -24.80 6.76
N GLY A 290 -6.85 -25.95 6.89
CA GLY A 290 -6.54 -26.53 8.19
C GLY A 290 -5.65 -25.63 9.04
N ARG A 291 -4.60 -25.07 8.45
CA ARG A 291 -3.67 -24.15 9.12
C ARG A 291 -4.36 -22.83 9.52
N LEU A 292 -5.21 -22.29 8.66
CA LEU A 292 -6.00 -21.08 8.95
C LEU A 292 -7.05 -21.28 10.05
N SER A 293 -7.59 -22.50 10.20
CA SER A 293 -8.59 -22.80 11.22
C SER A 293 -8.07 -22.63 12.66
N ILE A 294 -6.75 -22.63 12.85
CA ILE A 294 -6.09 -22.32 14.13
C ILE A 294 -6.34 -20.87 14.55
N PHE A 295 -6.43 -19.95 13.59
CA PHE A 295 -6.54 -18.50 13.82
C PHE A 295 -7.97 -17.98 13.61
N PHE A 296 -8.71 -18.57 12.68
CA PHE A 296 -10.01 -18.06 12.23
C PHE A 296 -11.05 -19.18 12.12
N ASN A 297 -12.14 -19.06 12.88
CA ASN A 297 -13.21 -20.07 12.94
C ASN A 297 -13.93 -20.25 11.58
N GLU A 298 -13.87 -19.26 10.70
CA GLU A 298 -14.50 -19.30 9.37
C GLU A 298 -13.89 -20.35 8.44
N PHE A 299 -12.67 -20.83 8.74
CA PHE A 299 -12.02 -21.92 8.03
C PHE A 299 -12.20 -23.28 8.71
N SER A 300 -12.99 -23.37 9.78
CA SER A 300 -13.36 -24.68 10.34
C SER A 300 -14.14 -25.51 9.32
N SER A 301 -13.99 -26.83 9.39
CA SER A 301 -14.68 -27.77 8.50
C SER A 301 -16.20 -27.52 8.48
N ASP A 302 -16.79 -27.22 9.64
CA ASP A 302 -18.24 -26.96 9.77
C ASP A 302 -18.63 -25.66 9.06
N LYS A 303 -17.86 -24.57 9.23
CA LYS A 303 -18.16 -23.27 8.60
C LYS A 303 -17.98 -23.31 7.09
N LEU A 304 -16.97 -24.03 6.62
CA LEU A 304 -16.75 -24.24 5.20
C LEU A 304 -17.84 -25.11 4.57
N ALA A 305 -18.32 -26.14 5.27
CA ALA A 305 -19.37 -27.04 4.78
C ALA A 305 -20.77 -26.41 4.63
N ILE A 306 -21.05 -25.33 5.37
CA ILE A 306 -22.34 -24.62 5.36
C ILE A 306 -22.44 -23.59 4.22
N ARG A 307 -21.31 -23.14 3.64
CA ARG A 307 -21.34 -22.18 2.51
C ARG A 307 -22.02 -22.80 1.28
N GLU A 308 -22.70 -21.95 0.50
CA GLU A 308 -23.38 -22.36 -0.74
C GLU A 308 -22.46 -23.23 -1.59
N ARG A 309 -22.90 -24.46 -1.80
CA ARG A 309 -22.17 -25.46 -2.59
C ARG A 309 -22.07 -24.95 -4.02
N ILE A 310 -20.88 -24.54 -4.46
CA ILE A 310 -20.61 -24.39 -5.89
C ILE A 310 -20.51 -25.81 -6.47
N GLN A 311 -21.66 -26.39 -6.79
CA GLN A 311 -21.76 -27.57 -7.66
C GLN A 311 -21.52 -27.08 -9.08
N ASP A 312 -20.24 -26.94 -9.43
CA ASP A 312 -19.84 -26.72 -10.81
C ASP A 312 -18.69 -27.67 -11.17
N ASN A 313 -18.71 -28.18 -12.40
CA ASN A 313 -17.64 -29.02 -12.95
C ASN A 313 -16.39 -28.20 -13.27
N SER A 314 -16.50 -26.87 -13.27
CA SER A 314 -15.40 -25.95 -13.47
C SER A 314 -14.53 -25.84 -12.21
N SER A 315 -13.21 -25.78 -12.39
CA SER A 315 -12.30 -25.45 -11.29
C SER A 315 -12.54 -24.01 -10.84
N VAL A 316 -12.75 -23.82 -9.53
CA VAL A 316 -12.70 -22.50 -8.89
C VAL A 316 -11.34 -21.88 -9.22
N TYR A 317 -11.34 -20.67 -9.80
CA TYR A 317 -10.10 -19.95 -10.08
C TYR A 317 -9.29 -19.80 -8.80
N GLN A 318 -8.03 -20.24 -8.83
CA GLN A 318 -7.10 -20.09 -7.72
C GLN A 318 -6.20 -18.90 -8.05
N ASP A 319 -6.30 -17.83 -7.25
CA ASP A 319 -5.35 -16.74 -7.37
C ASP A 319 -4.02 -17.20 -6.79
N GLU A 320 -3.04 -17.47 -7.67
CA GLU A 320 -1.73 -18.00 -7.29
C GLU A 320 -0.96 -17.05 -6.36
N HIS A 321 -1.12 -15.73 -6.54
CA HIS A 321 -0.44 -14.74 -5.71
C HIS A 321 -1.05 -14.67 -4.31
N LEU A 322 -2.37 -14.70 -4.20
CA LEU A 322 -3.05 -14.78 -2.91
C LEU A 322 -2.74 -16.08 -2.17
N HIS A 323 -2.77 -17.21 -2.88
CA HIS A 323 -2.44 -18.52 -2.32
C HIS A 323 -0.99 -18.56 -1.80
N SER A 324 -0.05 -18.09 -2.63
CA SER A 324 1.35 -18.00 -2.25
C SER A 324 1.54 -17.07 -1.05
N ALA A 325 0.89 -15.91 -1.02
CA ALA A 325 0.99 -14.97 0.10
C ALA A 325 0.54 -15.61 1.42
N ILE A 326 -0.61 -16.26 1.43
CA ILE A 326 -1.15 -16.92 2.64
C ILE A 326 -0.23 -18.05 3.09
N THR A 327 0.27 -18.86 2.15
CA THR A 327 1.19 -19.96 2.46
C THR A 327 2.48 -19.44 3.10
N GLU A 328 3.08 -18.39 2.53
CA GLU A 328 4.32 -17.81 3.06
C GLU A 328 4.11 -17.18 4.45
N ILE A 329 3.00 -16.49 4.67
CA ILE A 329 2.72 -15.91 6.00
C ILE A 329 2.50 -17.02 7.04
N LEU A 330 1.81 -18.11 6.69
CA LEU A 330 1.64 -19.26 7.58
C LEU A 330 2.98 -19.93 7.90
N ASN A 331 3.90 -20.04 6.93
CA ASN A 331 5.27 -20.54 7.15
C ASN A 331 6.05 -19.65 8.14
N MET A 332 5.89 -18.32 8.05
CA MET A 332 6.49 -17.39 9.01
C MET A 332 5.91 -17.56 10.41
N LEU A 333 4.59 -17.76 10.54
CA LEU A 333 3.93 -18.01 11.81
C LEU A 333 4.40 -19.31 12.47
N GLU A 334 4.55 -20.38 11.70
CA GLU A 334 5.13 -21.64 12.19
C GLU A 334 6.60 -21.47 12.59
N SER A 335 7.37 -20.68 11.84
CA SER A 335 8.75 -20.33 12.19
C SER A 335 8.82 -19.59 13.53
N ILE A 336 7.89 -18.66 13.78
CA ILE A 336 7.78 -17.96 15.07
C ILE A 336 7.48 -18.95 16.19
N ASP A 337 6.51 -19.85 16.03
CA ASP A 337 6.16 -20.82 17.06
C ASP A 337 7.33 -21.81 17.33
N ASN A 338 8.07 -22.20 16.31
CA ASN A 338 9.31 -22.99 16.45
C ASN A 338 10.40 -22.22 17.23
N LEU A 339 10.59 -20.93 16.92
CA LEU A 339 11.55 -20.05 17.60
C LEU A 339 11.19 -19.82 19.08
N LYS A 340 9.90 -19.68 19.39
CA LYS A 340 9.40 -19.57 20.77
C LYS A 340 9.64 -20.86 21.54
N THR A 341 9.27 -22.00 20.95
CA THR A 341 9.48 -23.32 21.55
C THR A 341 10.95 -23.54 21.87
N ARG A 342 11.84 -23.29 20.91
CA ARG A 342 13.29 -23.41 21.08
C ARG A 342 13.80 -22.56 22.24
N ALA A 343 13.31 -21.33 22.38
CA ALA A 343 13.71 -20.44 23.47
C ALA A 343 13.23 -20.87 24.86
N SER A 344 12.19 -21.71 24.91
CA SER A 344 11.61 -22.24 26.15
C SER A 344 12.08 -23.66 26.50
N THR A 345 12.73 -24.39 25.59
CA THR A 345 13.15 -25.79 25.77
C THR A 345 14.59 -25.96 26.25
N LEU A 346 15.19 -24.95 26.88
CA LEU A 346 16.53 -25.11 27.45
C LEU A 346 16.50 -26.08 28.65
N PRO A 347 17.51 -26.95 28.83
CA PRO A 347 17.56 -27.85 29.97
C PRO A 347 17.54 -27.12 31.32
N ASP A 348 16.89 -27.75 32.30
CA ASP A 348 16.73 -27.21 33.66
C ASP A 348 18.06 -27.25 34.43
N THR A 349 18.91 -28.24 34.15
CA THR A 349 20.21 -28.38 34.82
C THR A 349 21.28 -27.51 34.17
N THR A 350 22.16 -26.92 34.98
CA THR A 350 23.25 -26.04 34.53
C THR A 350 24.23 -26.78 33.60
N GLU A 351 24.48 -28.06 33.87
CA GLU A 351 25.43 -28.89 33.11
C GLU A 351 24.89 -29.21 31.71
N GLU A 352 23.64 -29.69 31.60
CA GLU A 352 23.00 -29.97 30.31
C GLU A 352 22.81 -28.69 29.49
N ARG A 353 22.48 -27.56 30.15
CA ARG A 353 22.39 -26.25 29.50
C ARG A 353 23.72 -25.81 28.91
N SER A 354 24.81 -25.93 29.67
CA SER A 354 26.16 -25.60 29.19
C SER A 354 26.56 -26.45 27.98
N GLN A 355 26.23 -27.74 28.01
CA GLN A 355 26.50 -28.65 26.89
C GLN A 355 25.65 -28.29 25.65
N ALA A 356 24.36 -27.99 25.83
CA ALA A 356 23.46 -27.57 24.76
C ALA A 356 23.92 -26.25 24.11
N ILE A 357 24.36 -25.27 24.90
CA ILE A 357 24.90 -23.99 24.41
C ILE A 357 26.22 -24.21 23.66
N SER A 358 27.08 -25.11 24.15
CA SER A 358 28.32 -25.44 23.45
C SER A 358 28.06 -26.05 22.06
N VAL A 359 27.14 -27.04 21.98
CA VAL A 359 26.72 -27.65 20.70
C VAL A 359 26.08 -26.64 19.77
N LEU A 360 25.24 -25.74 20.31
CA LEU A 360 24.64 -24.67 19.53
C LEU A 360 25.70 -23.70 18.98
N SER A 361 26.67 -23.32 19.82
CA SER A 361 27.79 -22.48 19.44
C SER A 361 28.55 -23.08 18.26
N ASP A 362 28.92 -24.36 18.35
CA ASP A 362 29.61 -25.06 17.26
C ASP A 362 28.79 -25.06 15.97
N LYS A 363 27.50 -25.40 16.04
CA LYS A 363 26.62 -25.40 14.86
C LYS A 363 26.46 -24.02 14.24
N PHE A 364 26.30 -22.99 15.06
CA PHE A 364 26.13 -21.61 14.61
C PHE A 364 27.36 -21.13 13.82
N TYR A 365 28.55 -21.23 14.42
CA TYR A 365 29.78 -20.79 13.74
C TYR A 365 30.19 -21.69 12.56
N LEU A 366 29.84 -22.99 12.58
CA LEU A 366 30.06 -23.89 11.43
C LEU A 366 29.18 -23.49 10.24
N ALA A 367 27.89 -23.25 10.46
CA ALA A 367 26.95 -22.85 9.41
C ALA A 367 27.39 -21.56 8.68
N HIS A 368 28.07 -20.66 9.39
CA HIS A 368 28.59 -19.42 8.82
C HIS A 368 29.98 -19.55 8.18
N LYS A 369 30.80 -20.55 8.57
CA LYS A 369 32.11 -20.82 7.93
C LYS A 369 31.98 -21.48 6.55
N ASP A 370 30.98 -22.33 6.35
CA ASP A 370 30.80 -23.04 5.07
C ASP A 370 30.38 -22.10 3.92
N LEU A 371 29.75 -20.97 4.22
CA LEU A 371 29.36 -19.93 3.25
C LEU A 371 30.55 -19.17 2.64
N GLY A 372 31.74 -19.21 3.27
CA GLY A 372 32.97 -18.58 2.75
C GLY A 372 33.88 -19.52 1.93
N SER A 373 33.50 -20.80 1.78
CA SER A 373 34.37 -21.83 1.19
C SER A 373 34.01 -22.25 -0.24
N SER A 374 32.99 -21.65 -0.86
CA SER A 374 32.75 -21.79 -2.30
C SER A 374 33.86 -21.07 -3.07
N LYS A 375 34.98 -21.79 -3.26
CA LYS A 375 35.93 -21.46 -4.31
C LYS A 375 35.13 -21.25 -5.60
N PRO A 376 35.41 -20.19 -6.38
CA PRO A 376 34.90 -20.14 -7.74
C PRO A 376 35.50 -21.36 -8.45
N ASP A 377 34.63 -22.27 -8.90
CA ASP A 377 35.04 -23.28 -9.85
C ASP A 377 35.53 -22.55 -11.09
N SER A 378 36.85 -22.45 -11.19
CA SER A 378 37.55 -22.04 -12.39
C SER A 378 37.45 -23.17 -13.41
N ILE A 379 36.53 -23.04 -14.37
CA ILE A 379 36.73 -23.38 -15.79
C ILE A 379 36.03 -22.32 -16.64
#